data_AF-A0A498SS16-F1
#
_entry.id   AF-A0A498SS16-F1
#
_cell.length_a   1.000
_cell.length_b   1.000
_cell.length_c   1.000
_cell.angle_alpha   90.00
_cell.angle_beta   90.00
_cell.angle_gamma   90.00
#
_symmetry.space_group_name_H-M   'P 1'
#
loop_
_entity.id
_entity.type
_entity.pdbx_description
1 polymer ?
#
loop_
_entity_poly.entity_id
_entity_poly.type
_entity_poly.pdbx_seq_one_letter_code
_entity_poly.pdbx_strand_id
1 'polypeptide(L)'
;MLLKTFNHSKRHNDCDLVAICSNTYDGYECQCPPGFLDTSPDPLRLPGRKCTQLINECGTNKHDCSPYATCVDTLESYLCQCNAGFKDVSSRYDLKPGRRCAQSMNQCANRLANSCDENADCVTLPDGYTCICATGYFDVSSNAKLPPGRVCTLQTQCPAQSTDLVFLIDGSGSIGYDIFHKEVLRFVKDFVELFDVSPQQTHVAVVQYSDLIRHE
;
A
#
# COMPACT_ATOMS: atom_id res chain seq x y z
N MET A 1 -2.92 -46.26 -55.65
CA MET A 1 -3.09 -45.74 -54.28
C MET A 1 -3.23 -44.23 -54.39
N LEU A 2 -4.45 -43.70 -54.29
CA LEU A 2 -4.70 -42.24 -54.39
C LEU A 2 -4.19 -41.57 -53.10
N LEU A 3 -3.11 -40.81 -53.18
CA LEU A 3 -2.66 -39.92 -52.11
C LEU A 3 -3.75 -38.85 -51.90
N LYS A 4 -4.64 -39.06 -50.93
CA LYS A 4 -5.51 -37.99 -50.43
C LYS A 4 -4.60 -36.98 -49.75
N THR A 5 -4.36 -35.84 -50.39
CA THR A 5 -3.78 -34.67 -49.73
C THR A 5 -4.73 -34.25 -48.59
N PHE A 6 -4.37 -34.57 -47.35
CA PHE A 6 -5.12 -34.17 -46.17
C PHE A 6 -4.93 -32.66 -45.95
N ASN A 7 -5.98 -31.87 -46.19
CA ASN A 7 -5.95 -30.43 -45.97
C ASN A 7 -6.14 -30.14 -44.47
N HIS A 8 -5.03 -30.07 -43.73
CA HIS A 8 -4.98 -29.76 -42.30
C HIS A 8 -5.46 -28.35 -41.98
N SER A 9 -5.23 -27.39 -42.88
CA SER A 9 -5.73 -26.01 -42.74
C SER A 9 -7.25 -25.92 -42.60
N LYS A 10 -8.02 -26.95 -42.99
CA LYS A 10 -9.48 -26.99 -42.92
C LYS A 10 -10.09 -27.93 -41.88
N ARG A 11 -9.30 -28.77 -41.18
CA ARG A 11 -9.87 -29.86 -40.36
C ARG A 11 -9.33 -30.01 -38.93
N HIS A 12 -8.14 -29.50 -38.61
CA HIS A 12 -7.65 -29.26 -37.25
C HIS A 12 -6.21 -28.76 -37.41
N ASN A 13 -5.93 -27.55 -36.97
CA ASN A 13 -4.56 -27.08 -36.78
C ASN A 13 -4.50 -26.31 -35.46
N ASP A 14 -3.35 -26.34 -34.81
CA ASP A 14 -3.06 -25.52 -33.63
C ASP A 14 -2.31 -24.24 -34.01
N CYS A 15 -2.46 -23.74 -35.25
CA CYS A 15 -1.87 -22.44 -35.61
C CYS A 15 -2.56 -21.33 -34.80
N ASP A 16 -1.84 -20.23 -34.54
CA ASP A 16 -2.48 -19.02 -34.03
C ASP A 16 -3.60 -18.57 -34.97
N LEU A 17 -4.66 -17.95 -34.43
CA LEU A 17 -5.82 -17.49 -35.20
C LEU A 17 -5.43 -16.57 -36.37
N VAL A 18 -4.36 -15.78 -36.23
CA VAL A 18 -3.88 -14.89 -37.30
C VAL A 18 -2.75 -15.49 -38.13
N ALA A 19 -2.23 -16.66 -37.75
CA ALA A 19 -1.13 -17.31 -38.47
C ALA A 19 -1.57 -17.86 -39.83
N ILE A 20 -0.65 -17.81 -40.78
CA ILE A 20 -0.81 -18.40 -42.11
C ILE A 20 -0.51 -19.89 -42.00
N CYS A 21 -1.50 -20.73 -42.22
CA CYS A 21 -1.37 -22.19 -42.25
C CYS A 21 -1.14 -22.68 -43.69
N SER A 22 -0.03 -23.41 -43.90
CA SER A 22 0.31 -24.05 -45.17
C SER A 22 0.36 -25.57 -45.01
N ASN A 23 -0.23 -26.32 -45.95
CA ASN A 23 -0.18 -27.79 -45.90
C ASN A 23 1.13 -28.29 -46.51
N THR A 24 1.78 -29.24 -45.84
CA THR A 24 3.01 -29.90 -46.30
C THR A 24 2.74 -31.38 -46.57
N TYR A 25 3.72 -32.11 -47.10
CA TYR A 25 3.58 -33.55 -47.39
C TYR A 25 3.35 -34.38 -46.11
N ASP A 26 4.03 -34.00 -45.02
CA ASP A 26 3.97 -34.69 -43.72
C ASP A 26 3.05 -33.97 -42.69
N GLY A 27 2.24 -33.00 -43.12
CA GLY A 27 1.31 -32.30 -42.22
C GLY A 27 1.00 -30.87 -42.65
N TYR A 28 1.36 -29.91 -41.79
CA TYR A 28 1.17 -28.49 -42.02
C TYR A 28 2.20 -27.67 -41.24
N GLU A 29 2.45 -26.46 -41.70
CA GLU A 29 3.34 -25.48 -41.09
C GLU A 29 2.59 -24.16 -40.88
N CYS A 30 2.81 -23.50 -39.74
CA CYS A 30 2.21 -22.21 -39.42
C CYS A 30 3.28 -21.12 -39.43
N GLN A 31 2.95 -19.95 -39.95
CA GLN A 31 3.86 -18.81 -40.00
C GLN A 31 3.11 -17.53 -39.64
N CYS A 32 3.71 -16.65 -38.84
CA CYS A 32 3.10 -15.36 -38.55
C CYS A 32 3.09 -14.47 -39.81
N PRO A 33 1.99 -13.74 -40.09
CA PRO A 33 1.92 -12.83 -41.21
C PRO A 33 2.84 -11.61 -41.03
N PRO A 34 3.17 -10.88 -42.12
CA PRO A 34 3.96 -9.64 -42.01
C PRO A 34 3.34 -8.64 -41.01
N GLY A 35 4.17 -8.03 -40.17
CA GLY A 35 3.73 -7.14 -39.10
C GLY A 35 3.34 -7.85 -37.80
N PHE A 36 3.58 -9.16 -37.68
CA PHE A 36 3.41 -9.93 -36.46
C PHE A 36 4.74 -10.59 -36.06
N LEU A 37 5.03 -10.58 -34.77
CA LEU A 37 6.15 -11.31 -34.16
C LEU A 37 5.67 -12.69 -33.70
N ASP A 38 6.48 -13.70 -33.97
CA ASP A 38 6.27 -15.04 -33.42
C ASP A 38 6.79 -15.10 -31.98
N THR A 39 5.87 -15.19 -31.02
CA THR A 39 6.16 -15.32 -29.57
C THR A 39 5.80 -16.71 -29.06
N SER A 40 5.79 -17.71 -29.94
CA SER A 40 5.53 -19.11 -29.60
C SER A 40 6.55 -19.61 -28.55
N PRO A 41 6.18 -20.52 -27.63
CA PRO A 41 7.12 -21.07 -26.65
C PRO A 41 8.31 -21.82 -27.27
N ASP A 42 8.13 -22.38 -28.47
CA ASP A 42 9.17 -23.04 -29.26
C ASP A 42 9.06 -22.64 -30.74
N PRO A 43 9.55 -21.45 -31.13
CA PRO A 43 9.42 -20.95 -32.49
C PRO A 43 10.21 -21.76 -33.53
N LEU A 44 11.22 -22.52 -33.08
CA LEU A 44 12.08 -23.30 -33.97
C LEU A 44 11.41 -24.59 -34.42
N ARG A 45 10.63 -25.23 -33.52
CA ARG A 45 9.96 -26.50 -33.83
C ARG A 45 8.48 -26.32 -34.11
N LEU A 46 7.86 -25.30 -33.52
CA LEU A 46 6.43 -25.00 -33.62
C LEU A 46 6.25 -23.49 -33.88
N PRO A 47 6.63 -22.99 -35.07
CA PRO A 47 6.39 -21.60 -35.44
C PRO A 47 4.90 -21.30 -35.59
N GLY A 48 4.52 -20.03 -35.51
CA GLY A 48 3.17 -19.54 -35.82
C GLY A 48 2.08 -20.05 -34.88
N ARG A 49 2.42 -20.47 -33.65
CA ARG A 49 1.46 -20.90 -32.60
C ARG A 49 1.00 -19.74 -31.73
N LYS A 50 1.81 -18.68 -31.67
CA LYS A 50 1.47 -17.43 -31.00
C LYS A 50 2.02 -16.25 -31.80
N CYS A 51 1.13 -15.50 -32.44
CA CYS A 51 1.50 -14.34 -33.25
C CYS A 51 1.01 -13.05 -32.59
N THR A 52 1.93 -12.17 -32.21
CA THR A 52 1.62 -10.88 -31.59
C THR A 52 1.85 -9.75 -32.58
N GLN A 53 0.87 -8.87 -32.75
CA GLN A 53 1.00 -7.75 -33.67
C GLN A 53 2.14 -6.82 -33.24
N LEU A 54 3.04 -6.49 -34.17
CA LEU A 54 4.03 -5.44 -33.99
C LEU A 54 3.30 -4.09 -34.07
N ILE A 55 3.17 -3.41 -32.94
CA ILE A 55 2.56 -2.10 -32.84
C ILE A 55 3.66 -1.15 -32.41
N ASN A 56 3.82 -0.04 -33.11
CA ASN A 56 4.67 1.03 -32.60
C ASN A 56 3.91 1.81 -31.54
N GLU A 57 4.05 1.45 -30.27
CA GLU A 57 3.29 2.08 -29.19
C GLU A 57 3.70 3.54 -29.00
N CYS A 58 4.96 3.88 -29.26
CA CYS A 58 5.50 5.23 -29.16
C CYS A 58 4.94 6.18 -30.24
N GLY A 59 4.75 5.70 -31.47
CA GLY A 59 4.17 6.47 -32.57
C GLY A 59 2.64 6.58 -32.51
N THR A 60 1.98 5.66 -31.80
CA THR A 60 0.52 5.61 -31.69
C THR A 60 -0.02 6.16 -30.37
N ASN A 61 0.86 6.69 -29.50
CA ASN A 61 0.54 7.11 -28.13
C ASN A 61 -0.18 6.01 -27.31
N LYS A 62 0.13 4.74 -27.57
CA LYS A 62 -0.41 3.58 -26.84
C LYS A 62 0.55 3.09 -25.76
N HIS A 63 1.13 4.03 -25.03
CA HIS A 63 2.06 3.77 -23.94
C HIS A 63 1.66 4.55 -22.69
N ASP A 64 2.17 4.11 -21.54
CA ASP A 64 1.98 4.70 -20.23
C ASP A 64 3.32 5.10 -19.58
N CYS A 65 4.33 5.41 -20.41
CA CYS A 65 5.56 6.05 -19.96
C CYS A 65 5.28 7.32 -19.13
N SER A 66 6.14 7.59 -18.15
CA SER A 66 6.10 8.85 -17.40
C SER A 66 6.16 10.05 -18.35
N PRO A 67 5.52 11.20 -18.04
CA PRO A 67 5.72 12.44 -18.79
C PRO A 67 7.19 12.90 -18.85
N TYR A 68 8.01 12.42 -17.90
CA TYR A 68 9.45 12.69 -17.83
C TYR A 68 10.29 11.49 -18.31
N ALA A 69 9.73 10.62 -19.13
CA ALA A 69 10.41 9.50 -19.76
C ALA A 69 10.29 9.56 -21.29
N THR A 70 11.29 9.02 -21.97
CA THR A 70 11.28 8.78 -23.40
C THR A 70 10.76 7.36 -23.67
N CYS A 71 9.81 7.23 -24.60
CA CYS A 71 9.32 5.95 -25.10
C CYS A 71 10.28 5.40 -26.16
N VAL A 72 10.63 4.13 -26.05
CA VAL A 72 11.47 3.41 -27.01
C VAL A 72 10.70 2.18 -27.48
N ASP A 73 10.37 2.16 -28.77
CA ASP A 73 9.69 1.04 -29.41
C ASP A 73 10.65 -0.14 -29.53
N THR A 74 10.17 -1.35 -29.25
CA THR A 74 10.96 -2.59 -29.32
C THR A 74 10.24 -3.63 -30.17
N LEU A 75 10.94 -4.71 -30.53
CA LEU A 75 10.32 -5.77 -31.32
C LEU A 75 9.23 -6.52 -30.54
N GLU A 76 9.33 -6.63 -29.21
CA GLU A 76 8.35 -7.37 -28.41
C GLU A 76 7.24 -6.49 -27.81
N SER A 77 7.53 -5.20 -27.56
CA SER A 77 6.60 -4.16 -27.07
C SER A 77 7.31 -2.79 -27.04
N TYR A 78 7.26 -2.04 -25.94
CA TYR A 78 7.98 -0.77 -25.74
C TYR A 78 8.61 -0.69 -24.34
N LEU A 79 9.65 0.12 -24.23
CA LEU A 79 10.34 0.44 -23.00
C LEU A 79 10.23 1.94 -22.72
N CYS A 80 10.19 2.31 -21.44
CA CYS A 80 10.20 3.69 -21.01
C CYS A 80 11.52 3.98 -20.30
N GLN A 81 12.22 5.04 -20.69
CA GLN A 81 13.48 5.44 -20.09
C GLN A 81 13.36 6.85 -19.51
N CYS A 82 13.61 7.02 -18.21
CA CYS A 82 13.58 8.34 -17.59
C CYS A 82 14.58 9.30 -18.26
N ASN A 83 14.14 10.54 -18.46
CA ASN A 83 14.96 11.59 -19.05
C ASN A 83 16.12 11.97 -18.12
N ALA A 84 17.17 12.57 -18.67
CA ALA A 84 18.31 13.04 -17.90
C ALA A 84 17.87 13.99 -16.76
N GLY A 85 18.39 13.78 -15.55
CA GLY A 85 18.00 14.53 -14.35
C GLY A 85 16.83 13.91 -13.56
N PHE A 86 16.21 12.84 -14.06
CA PHE A 86 15.19 12.07 -13.35
C PHE A 86 15.70 10.69 -12.96
N LYS A 87 15.30 10.21 -11.78
CA LYS A 87 15.55 8.85 -11.31
C LYS A 87 14.29 8.01 -11.47
N ASP A 88 14.46 6.77 -11.88
CA ASP A 88 13.38 5.81 -11.91
C ASP A 88 13.01 5.36 -10.49
N VAL A 89 11.75 5.55 -10.12
CA VAL A 89 11.20 5.15 -8.81
C VAL A 89 10.01 4.20 -8.96
N SER A 90 9.81 3.67 -10.16
CA SER A 90 8.67 2.82 -10.53
C SER A 90 8.58 1.56 -9.68
N SER A 91 9.73 0.97 -9.31
CA SER A 91 9.82 -0.22 -8.48
C SER A 91 9.22 -0.06 -7.07
N ARG A 92 9.16 1.17 -6.52
CA ARG A 92 8.55 1.43 -5.21
C ARG A 92 7.03 1.36 -5.22
N TYR A 93 6.43 1.33 -6.41
CA TYR A 93 4.99 1.33 -6.63
C TYR A 93 4.54 0.11 -7.44
N ASP A 94 5.39 -0.93 -7.51
CA ASP A 94 5.14 -2.14 -8.29
C ASP A 94 4.84 -1.86 -9.77
N LEU A 95 5.43 -0.79 -10.32
CA LEU A 95 5.31 -0.39 -11.72
C LEU A 95 6.53 -0.86 -12.54
N LYS A 96 6.30 -1.09 -13.84
CA LYS A 96 7.37 -1.32 -14.81
C LYS A 96 8.35 -0.11 -14.86
N PRO A 97 9.61 -0.30 -15.26
CA PRO A 97 10.58 0.80 -15.38
C PRO A 97 10.09 1.96 -16.26
N GLY A 98 10.51 3.18 -15.91
CA GLY A 98 10.23 4.42 -16.65
C GLY A 98 8.77 4.90 -16.61
N ARG A 99 7.92 4.28 -15.78
CA ARG A 99 6.52 4.71 -15.58
C ARG A 99 6.39 5.80 -14.54
N ARG A 100 7.34 5.86 -13.62
CA ARG A 100 7.47 6.95 -12.64
C ARG A 100 8.92 7.42 -12.55
N CYS A 101 9.15 8.62 -13.09
CA CYS A 101 10.43 9.30 -13.08
C CYS A 101 10.34 10.52 -12.17
N ALA A 102 11.22 10.60 -11.17
CA ALA A 102 11.21 11.67 -10.18
C ALA A 102 12.50 12.49 -10.22
N GLN A 103 12.38 13.81 -10.08
CA GLN A 103 13.52 14.70 -10.03
C GLN A 103 14.11 14.68 -8.62
N SER A 104 15.32 14.14 -8.49
CA SER A 104 16.01 14.05 -7.20
C SER A 104 16.70 15.39 -6.89
N MET A 105 15.92 16.41 -6.51
CA MET A 105 16.48 17.57 -5.80
C MET A 105 16.68 17.18 -4.33
N ASN A 106 17.80 17.58 -3.71
CA ASN A 106 17.98 17.35 -2.28
C ASN A 106 17.29 18.47 -1.49
N GLN A 107 16.00 18.30 -1.16
CA GLN A 107 15.26 19.26 -0.34
C GLN A 107 15.75 19.31 1.11
N CYS A 108 16.52 18.30 1.56
CA CYS A 108 17.11 18.27 2.89
C CYS A 108 18.38 19.13 2.98
N ALA A 109 18.97 19.57 1.85
CA ALA A 109 20.12 20.46 1.87
C ALA A 109 19.78 21.87 2.40
N ASN A 110 18.51 22.27 2.33
CA ASN A 110 18.04 23.56 2.85
C ASN A 110 16.76 23.36 3.67
N ARG A 111 16.75 23.80 4.92
CA ARG A 111 15.59 23.68 5.82
C ARG A 111 14.34 24.37 5.26
N LEU A 112 14.49 25.45 4.51
CA LEU A 112 13.37 26.18 3.87
C LEU A 112 12.81 25.47 2.62
N ALA A 113 13.55 24.49 2.07
CA ALA A 113 13.13 23.74 0.89
C ALA A 113 12.34 22.47 1.27
N ASN A 114 12.22 22.17 2.56
CA ASN A 114 11.39 21.10 3.08
C ASN A 114 10.38 21.67 4.09
N SER A 115 9.43 20.83 4.47
CA SER A 115 8.36 21.21 5.41
C SER A 115 8.35 20.31 6.64
N CYS A 116 9.48 19.68 6.97
CA CYS A 116 9.63 18.87 8.18
C CYS A 116 9.38 19.71 9.43
N ASP A 117 8.83 19.06 10.47
CA ASP A 117 8.74 19.65 11.80
C ASP A 117 10.13 20.05 12.32
N GLU A 118 10.21 21.02 13.23
CA GLU A 118 11.48 21.42 13.82
C GLU A 118 12.16 20.29 14.61
N ASN A 119 11.36 19.33 15.09
CA ASN A 119 11.79 18.14 15.81
C ASN A 119 11.78 16.89 14.91
N ALA A 120 11.91 17.07 13.60
CA ALA A 120 12.01 15.98 12.63
C ALA A 120 13.30 16.06 11.81
N ASP A 121 13.84 14.89 11.50
CA ASP A 121 14.97 14.72 10.59
C ASP A 121 14.45 14.56 9.15
N CYS A 122 15.01 15.34 8.24
CA CYS A 122 14.73 15.23 6.80
C CYS A 122 15.58 14.12 6.17
N VAL A 123 14.92 13.19 5.48
CA VAL A 123 15.56 12.08 4.76
C VAL A 123 15.29 12.23 3.27
N THR A 124 16.35 12.37 2.47
CA THR A 124 16.23 12.44 1.01
C THR A 124 15.80 11.09 0.46
N LEU A 125 14.77 11.10 -0.37
CA LEU A 125 14.30 9.94 -1.12
C LEU A 125 14.57 10.13 -2.62
N PRO A 126 14.64 9.04 -3.40
CA PRO A 126 14.74 9.13 -4.86
C PRO A 126 13.60 9.93 -5.51
N ASP A 127 12.43 9.97 -4.87
CA ASP A 127 11.22 10.67 -5.29
C ASP A 127 10.92 11.97 -4.51
N GLY A 128 11.90 12.49 -3.76
CA GLY A 128 11.76 13.73 -3.00
C GLY A 128 12.42 13.62 -1.64
N TYR A 129 11.63 13.78 -0.58
CA TYR A 129 12.09 13.64 0.80
C TYR A 129 10.94 13.16 1.69
N THR A 130 11.30 12.57 2.82
CA THR A 130 10.38 12.28 3.92
C THR A 130 10.93 12.90 5.20
N CYS A 131 10.08 13.04 6.21
CA CYS A 131 10.47 13.54 7.53
C CYS A 131 10.21 12.45 8.55
N ILE A 132 11.13 12.27 9.49
CA ILE A 132 11.01 11.27 10.56
C ILE A 132 11.19 12.02 11.87
N CYS A 133 10.26 11.88 12.82
CA CYS A 133 10.40 12.55 14.12
C CYS A 133 11.66 12.07 14.84
N ALA A 134 12.35 13.02 15.48
CA ALA A 134 13.54 12.75 16.28
C ALA A 134 13.19 11.81 17.45
N THR A 135 14.22 11.17 18.01
CA THR A 135 14.04 10.25 19.15
C THR A 135 13.35 10.95 20.33
N GLY A 136 12.29 10.35 20.85
CA GLY A 136 11.47 10.91 21.93
C GLY A 136 10.25 11.72 21.47
N TYR A 137 10.09 11.93 20.15
CA TYR A 137 8.92 12.57 19.56
C TYR A 137 8.06 11.56 18.80
N PHE A 138 6.75 11.80 18.81
CA PHE A 138 5.75 11.00 18.11
C PHE A 138 5.17 11.77 16.94
N ASP A 139 4.98 11.05 15.84
CA ASP A 139 4.35 11.60 14.66
C ASP A 139 2.82 11.61 14.83
N VAL A 140 2.26 12.81 14.94
CA VAL A 140 0.81 13.04 15.01
C VAL A 140 0.28 13.73 13.76
N SER A 141 1.08 13.74 12.68
CA SER A 141 0.74 14.37 11.40
C SER A 141 -0.56 13.81 10.80
N SER A 142 -0.87 12.53 11.08
CA SER A 142 -2.13 11.89 10.68
C SER A 142 -3.37 12.58 11.23
N ASN A 143 -3.31 13.17 12.42
CA ASN A 143 -4.45 13.86 13.05
C ASN A 143 -4.88 15.09 12.25
N ALA A 144 -3.92 15.71 11.55
CA ALA A 144 -4.14 16.85 10.66
C ALA A 144 -4.17 16.45 9.17
N LYS A 145 -4.20 15.16 8.83
CA LYS A 145 -4.10 14.63 7.46
C LYS A 145 -2.86 15.14 6.70
N LEU A 146 -1.76 15.31 7.41
CA LEU A 146 -0.47 15.73 6.85
C LEU A 146 0.42 14.51 6.54
N PRO A 147 1.42 14.66 5.65
CA PRO A 147 2.47 13.65 5.47
C PRO A 147 3.22 13.36 6.77
N PRO A 148 3.97 12.26 6.88
CA PRO A 148 4.74 11.93 8.08
C PRO A 148 5.81 12.98 8.46
N GLY A 149 6.06 13.11 9.77
CA GLY A 149 7.10 13.95 10.37
C GLY A 149 6.89 15.45 10.23
N ARG A 150 5.62 15.89 10.11
CA ARG A 150 5.21 17.30 9.94
C ARG A 150 4.63 17.92 11.18
N VAL A 151 4.19 17.07 12.11
CA VAL A 151 3.82 17.43 13.46
C VAL A 151 4.44 16.39 14.38
N CYS A 152 5.52 16.76 15.04
CA CYS A 152 6.23 15.90 15.98
C CYS A 152 6.02 16.44 17.40
N THR A 153 5.29 15.70 18.23
CA THR A 153 5.00 16.12 19.61
C THR A 153 5.72 15.22 20.59
N LEU A 154 6.19 15.80 21.70
CA LEU A 154 6.64 15.01 22.83
C LEU A 154 5.49 14.15 23.35
N GLN A 155 5.78 12.91 23.71
CA GLN A 155 4.81 12.04 24.35
C GLN A 155 4.45 12.60 25.72
N THR A 156 3.26 13.16 25.88
CA THR A 156 2.63 13.39 27.20
C THR A 156 1.71 12.25 27.60
N GLN A 157 1.54 11.23 26.74
CA GLN A 157 0.76 10.03 27.03
C GLN A 157 1.69 8.86 27.22
N CYS A 158 1.96 8.51 28.48
CA CYS A 158 2.58 7.22 28.83
C CYS A 158 1.94 6.09 28.00
N PRO A 159 2.70 5.04 27.61
CA PRO A 159 2.10 3.84 27.02
C PRO A 159 0.90 3.45 27.89
N ALA A 160 -0.22 3.04 27.29
CA ALA A 160 -1.42 2.64 28.02
C ALA A 160 -1.05 1.57 29.07
N GLN A 161 -0.76 2.04 30.27
CA GLN A 161 -0.42 1.21 31.41
C GLN A 161 -1.73 0.94 32.12
N SER A 162 -1.87 -0.29 32.59
CA SER A 162 -3.01 -0.66 33.42
C SER A 162 -3.10 0.32 34.59
N THR A 163 -4.24 0.97 34.72
CA THR A 163 -4.47 1.98 35.75
C THR A 163 -5.40 1.39 36.79
N ASP A 164 -4.95 1.36 38.05
CA ASP A 164 -5.76 0.89 39.16
C ASP A 164 -6.41 2.08 39.86
N LEU A 165 -7.73 2.15 39.82
CA LEU A 165 -8.53 3.17 40.49
C LEU A 165 -9.23 2.54 41.71
N VAL A 166 -8.95 3.06 42.90
CA VAL A 166 -9.58 2.61 44.15
C VAL A 166 -10.41 3.74 44.74
N PHE A 167 -11.71 3.52 44.86
CA PHE A 167 -12.61 4.44 45.55
C PHE A 167 -12.77 4.02 47.00
N LEU A 168 -12.37 4.90 47.93
CA LEU A 168 -12.74 4.79 49.33
C LEU A 168 -13.98 5.65 49.57
N ILE A 169 -15.13 5.04 49.80
CA ILE A 169 -16.42 5.73 49.93
C ILE A 169 -16.99 5.60 51.34
N ASP A 170 -17.56 6.68 51.86
CA ASP A 170 -18.28 6.68 53.13
C ASP A 170 -19.76 6.36 52.91
N GLY A 171 -20.22 5.26 53.50
CA GLY A 171 -21.61 4.81 53.57
C GLY A 171 -22.09 4.71 55.01
N SER A 172 -21.58 5.56 55.91
CA SER A 172 -22.09 5.74 57.26
C SER A 172 -23.57 6.17 57.25
N GLY A 173 -24.29 5.86 58.33
CA GLY A 173 -25.71 6.22 58.48
C GLY A 173 -25.94 7.74 58.47
N SER A 174 -24.91 8.53 58.75
CA SER A 174 -24.94 9.99 58.71
C SER A 174 -25.09 10.58 57.30
N ILE A 175 -24.63 9.85 56.27
CA ILE A 175 -24.80 10.24 54.87
C ILE A 175 -26.25 10.09 54.43
N GLY A 176 -26.98 9.13 55.00
CA GLY A 176 -28.36 8.81 54.63
C GLY A 176 -28.46 7.97 53.35
N TYR A 177 -29.41 7.03 53.34
CA TYR A 177 -29.57 6.04 52.27
C TYR A 177 -29.80 6.69 50.89
N ASP A 178 -30.69 7.67 50.81
CA ASP A 178 -31.03 8.31 49.54
C ASP A 178 -29.85 9.05 48.90
N ILE A 179 -29.06 9.76 49.71
CA ILE A 179 -27.91 10.54 49.23
C ILE A 179 -26.79 9.59 48.79
N PHE A 180 -26.53 8.55 49.57
CA PHE A 180 -25.54 7.53 49.20
C PHE A 180 -25.88 6.87 47.85
N HIS A 181 -27.14 6.45 47.65
CA HIS A 181 -27.54 5.77 46.42
C HIS A 181 -27.71 6.70 45.21
N LYS A 182 -28.22 7.92 45.38
CA LYS A 182 -28.55 8.81 44.25
C LYS A 182 -27.42 9.77 43.87
N GLU A 183 -26.54 10.10 44.81
CA GLU A 183 -25.44 11.04 44.55
C GLU A 183 -24.09 10.31 44.54
N VAL A 184 -23.73 9.61 45.62
CA VAL A 184 -22.39 9.02 45.76
C VAL A 184 -22.17 7.88 44.77
N LEU A 185 -23.07 6.89 44.74
CA LEU A 185 -22.95 5.76 43.80
C LEU A 185 -23.16 6.18 42.34
N ARG A 186 -24.00 7.19 42.09
CA ARG A 186 -24.17 7.76 40.74
C ARG A 186 -22.86 8.40 40.27
N PHE A 187 -22.23 9.22 41.11
CA PHE A 187 -20.94 9.83 40.78
C PHE A 187 -19.86 8.78 40.49
N VAL A 188 -19.72 7.76 41.35
CA VAL A 188 -18.72 6.70 41.14
C VAL A 188 -18.98 5.98 39.81
N LYS A 189 -20.25 5.68 39.51
CA LYS A 189 -20.63 5.04 38.24
C LYS A 189 -20.29 5.93 37.03
N ASP A 190 -20.76 7.16 37.02
CA ASP A 190 -20.59 8.08 35.89
C ASP A 190 -19.10 8.40 35.66
N PHE A 191 -18.31 8.45 36.72
CA PHE A 191 -16.87 8.65 36.64
C PHE A 191 -16.14 7.42 36.09
N VAL A 192 -16.53 6.21 36.52
CA VAL A 192 -15.96 4.96 36.02
C VAL A 192 -16.30 4.73 34.54
N GLU A 193 -17.46 5.19 34.07
CA GLU A 193 -17.86 5.14 32.66
C GLU A 193 -16.95 5.97 31.73
N LEU A 194 -16.08 6.84 32.27
CA LEU A 194 -15.07 7.57 31.50
C LEU A 194 -13.83 6.73 31.16
N PHE A 195 -13.72 5.51 31.70
CA PHE A 195 -12.56 4.64 31.53
C PHE A 195 -12.92 3.32 30.84
N ASP A 196 -11.99 2.81 30.03
CA ASP A 196 -12.07 1.46 29.48
C ASP A 196 -11.69 0.43 30.57
N VAL A 197 -12.70 -0.02 31.32
CA VAL A 197 -12.54 -1.01 32.39
C VAL A 197 -12.43 -2.42 31.80
N SER A 198 -11.26 -3.03 31.91
CA SER A 198 -11.00 -4.40 31.45
C SER A 198 -9.81 -5.02 32.21
N PRO A 199 -9.65 -6.35 32.22
CA PRO A 199 -8.53 -7.02 32.89
C PRO A 199 -7.14 -6.69 32.31
N GLN A 200 -7.08 -5.96 31.19
CA GLN A 200 -5.84 -5.56 30.52
C GLN A 200 -5.65 -4.04 30.48
N GLN A 201 -6.60 -3.26 31.02
CA GLN A 201 -6.59 -1.80 30.99
C GLN A 201 -6.88 -1.22 32.38
N THR A 202 -8.03 -0.59 32.58
CA THR A 202 -8.37 0.04 33.87
C THR A 202 -8.98 -0.99 34.81
N HIS A 203 -8.44 -1.13 36.01
CA HIS A 203 -9.05 -1.90 37.09
C HIS A 203 -9.70 -0.93 38.08
N VAL A 204 -10.90 -1.27 38.54
CA VAL A 204 -11.63 -0.46 39.50
C VAL A 204 -11.97 -1.30 40.72
N ALA A 205 -11.62 -0.79 41.89
CA ALA A 205 -12.03 -1.34 43.18
C ALA A 205 -12.79 -0.28 43.99
N VAL A 206 -13.76 -0.74 44.78
CA VAL A 206 -14.53 0.12 45.69
C VAL A 206 -14.45 -0.47 47.08
N VAL A 207 -14.05 0.36 48.03
CA VAL A 207 -14.01 0.05 49.46
C VAL A 207 -14.99 0.98 50.16
N GLN A 208 -16.05 0.40 50.72
CA GLN A 208 -17.05 1.16 51.46
C GLN A 208 -16.80 1.07 52.96
N TYR A 209 -16.80 2.22 53.63
CA TYR A 209 -16.85 2.31 55.09
C TYR A 209 -18.31 2.46 55.55
N SER A 210 -18.70 1.84 56.67
CA SER A 210 -20.04 1.99 57.24
C SER A 210 -20.02 1.82 58.76
N ASP A 211 -20.99 2.42 59.45
CA ASP A 211 -21.15 2.32 60.91
C ASP A 211 -21.62 0.92 61.36
N LEU A 212 -22.18 0.15 60.43
CA LEU A 212 -22.61 -1.23 60.63
C LEU A 212 -21.59 -2.15 59.97
N ILE A 213 -20.88 -2.93 60.80
CA ILE A 213 -20.01 -3.99 60.31
C ILE A 213 -20.88 -5.05 59.64
N ARG A 214 -20.80 -5.15 58.32
CA ARG A 214 -21.28 -6.32 57.59
C ARG A 214 -20.11 -7.27 57.43
N HIS A 215 -20.18 -8.41 58.09
CA HIS A 215 -19.35 -9.57 57.76
C HIS A 215 -19.95 -10.19 56.49
N GLU A 216 -19.30 -9.97 55.36
CA GLU A 216 -19.39 -10.86 54.20
C GLU A 216 -18.17 -11.77 54.17
#